data_AF-A0A7C5J6G2-F1
#
_entry.id   AF-A0A7C5J6G2-F1
#
_cell.length_a   1.000
_cell.length_b   1.000
_cell.length_c   1.000
_cell.angle_alpha   90.00
_cell.angle_beta   90.00
_cell.angle_gamma   90.00
#
_symmetry.space_group_name_H-M   'P 1'
#
loop_
_entity.id
_entity.type
_entity.pdbx_description
1 polymer ?
#
loop_
_entity_poly.entity_id
_entity_poly.type
_entity_poly.pdbx_seq_one_letter_code
_entity_poly.pdbx_strand_id
1 'polypeptide(L)'
;MMLRNPNALTLLTILAAMLAVGCRAGTIRGPGVEDPDTMIADPEEFFRAEVEPILMTACAGCHTDPVASQGAVFLSSADYYASVTNYVSPTAGPLITPGEGAVSLLVTKGMHRGPELAPEESTTIRRWIDAEGEAPPPPPPPPMTLRTSPRVVMIGATPEVNTIPLDEVGLPGSSLIFGANTGASGITLLTDVRLSAGEGGMMVTQPVLVVYGTDNQPVSERAMCVDDLSCIEFGEDPTIAPGFERTLGGTWPVMVPAGGQVVVEFDTVALNPS
;
A
#
# COMPACT_ATOMS: atom_id res chain seq x y z
N MET A 1 56.57 46.86 -57.18
CA MET A 1 55.85 46.49 -58.41
C MET A 1 54.86 45.40 -58.03
N MET A 2 53.62 45.81 -57.75
CA MET A 2 52.47 44.94 -57.47
C MET A 2 51.87 44.49 -58.80
N LEU A 3 51.45 43.22 -58.92
CA LEU A 3 50.39 42.81 -59.85
C LEU A 3 49.68 41.56 -59.28
N ARG A 4 48.48 41.78 -58.74
CA ARG A 4 47.41 40.79 -58.54
C ARG A 4 46.94 40.33 -59.93
N ASN A 5 46.55 39.05 -60.08
CA ASN A 5 45.74 38.61 -61.21
C ASN A 5 44.43 37.94 -60.73
N PRO A 6 43.27 38.21 -61.35
CA PRO A 6 41.91 37.96 -60.85
C PRO A 6 41.25 36.75 -61.54
N ASN A 7 39.93 36.58 -61.31
CA ASN A 7 38.90 35.74 -61.98
C ASN A 7 38.20 34.87 -60.91
N ALA A 8 37.13 35.26 -60.22
CA ALA A 8 35.81 35.77 -60.65
C ALA A 8 35.16 34.85 -61.70
N LEU A 9 34.32 33.90 -61.28
CA LEU A 9 32.84 33.98 -61.15
C LEU A 9 32.09 33.62 -62.44
N THR A 10 31.49 32.42 -62.53
CA THR A 10 30.36 32.06 -63.43
C THR A 10 29.77 30.70 -62.96
N LEU A 11 28.61 30.67 -62.28
CA LEU A 11 27.24 30.42 -62.80
C LEU A 11 26.88 28.90 -62.83
N LEU A 12 26.05 28.38 -61.89
CA LEU A 12 24.61 28.01 -62.02
C LEU A 12 24.37 26.94 -63.14
N THR A 13 23.88 25.70 -62.94
CA THR A 13 22.54 25.27 -62.45
C THR A 13 22.40 23.73 -62.29
N ILE A 14 21.74 23.29 -61.19
CA ILE A 14 20.66 22.27 -61.03
C ILE A 14 20.83 20.83 -61.60
N LEU A 15 20.82 19.79 -60.74
CA LEU A 15 19.75 18.78 -60.63
C LEU A 15 19.93 17.84 -59.42
N ALA A 16 18.85 17.68 -58.65
CA ALA A 16 18.71 16.81 -57.49
C ALA A 16 18.51 15.34 -57.88
N ALA A 17 19.09 14.41 -57.10
CA ALA A 17 18.56 13.06 -56.93
C ALA A 17 19.05 12.47 -55.59
N MET A 18 18.10 11.89 -54.86
CA MET A 18 18.15 11.35 -53.50
C MET A 18 19.16 10.20 -53.32
N LEU A 19 19.74 10.12 -52.12
CA LEU A 19 19.88 8.86 -51.37
C LEU A 19 19.97 9.17 -49.87
N ALA A 20 18.88 8.87 -49.17
CA ALA A 20 18.73 8.97 -47.74
C ALA A 20 19.58 7.90 -47.04
N VAL A 21 20.70 8.30 -46.44
CA VAL A 21 21.32 7.56 -45.35
C VAL A 21 20.66 8.04 -44.08
N GLY A 22 19.78 7.20 -43.53
CA GLY A 22 19.08 7.49 -42.30
C GLY A 22 20.05 7.69 -41.15
N CYS A 23 20.17 8.94 -40.68
CA CYS A 23 20.67 9.25 -39.36
C CYS A 23 19.74 8.56 -38.35
N ARG A 24 20.15 7.42 -37.80
CA ARG A 24 19.62 6.94 -36.53
C ARG A 24 20.11 7.92 -35.46
N ALA A 25 19.32 8.95 -35.23
CA ALA A 25 19.39 9.74 -34.02
C ALA A 25 19.04 8.78 -32.86
N GLY A 26 20.07 8.24 -32.21
CA GLY A 26 19.91 7.70 -30.87
C GLY A 26 19.52 8.87 -29.98
N THR A 27 18.25 8.90 -29.59
CA THR A 27 17.75 9.81 -28.57
C THR A 27 18.39 9.45 -27.25
N ILE A 28 19.44 10.18 -26.87
CA ILE A 28 19.80 10.32 -25.46
C ILE A 28 18.65 11.14 -24.85
N ARG A 29 17.74 10.46 -24.16
CA ARG A 29 16.67 11.06 -23.36
C ARG A 29 17.37 11.75 -22.18
N GLY A 30 17.54 13.06 -22.25
CA GLY A 30 17.76 13.89 -21.06
C GLY A 30 16.52 13.83 -20.16
N PRO A 31 16.58 14.30 -18.91
CA PRO A 31 15.40 14.41 -18.06
C PRO A 31 14.38 15.23 -18.83
N GLY A 32 13.26 14.60 -19.18
CA GLY A 32 12.30 15.14 -20.11
C GLY A 32 11.61 16.32 -19.45
N VAL A 33 11.73 17.50 -20.02
CA VAL A 33 10.73 18.55 -19.78
C VAL A 33 9.49 18.10 -20.53
N GLU A 34 8.66 17.31 -19.86
CA GLU A 34 7.31 17.01 -20.34
C GLU A 34 6.51 18.30 -20.42
N ASP A 35 5.64 18.40 -21.42
CA ASP A 35 4.74 19.55 -21.59
C ASP A 35 3.94 19.75 -20.29
N PRO A 36 3.96 20.95 -19.66
CA PRO A 36 3.26 21.22 -18.41
C PRO A 36 1.75 20.93 -18.46
N ASP A 37 1.16 20.88 -19.66
CA ASP A 37 -0.26 20.55 -19.87
C ASP A 37 -0.53 19.05 -20.06
N THR A 38 0.48 18.18 -19.97
CA THR A 38 0.26 16.73 -20.02
C THR A 38 -0.40 16.27 -18.73
N MET A 39 -1.50 15.53 -18.80
CA MET A 39 -2.10 14.92 -17.61
C MET A 39 -1.14 13.86 -17.04
N ILE A 40 -0.90 13.88 -15.72
CA ILE A 40 -0.20 12.81 -15.03
C ILE A 40 -1.18 11.64 -14.89
N ALA A 41 -0.99 10.58 -15.67
CA ALA A 41 -1.89 9.42 -15.68
C ALA A 41 -1.68 8.49 -14.46
N ASP A 42 -0.46 8.44 -13.94
CA ASP A 42 -0.08 7.66 -12.77
C ASP A 42 0.77 8.54 -11.83
N PRO A 43 0.15 9.12 -10.78
CA PRO A 43 0.85 9.98 -9.83
C PRO A 43 1.95 9.27 -9.03
N GLU A 44 1.82 7.97 -8.78
CA GLU A 44 2.84 7.20 -8.08
C GLU A 44 4.07 7.00 -8.97
N GLU A 45 3.89 6.65 -10.24
CA GLU A 45 4.99 6.57 -11.20
C GLU A 45 5.69 7.93 -11.34
N PHE A 46 4.91 9.02 -11.45
CA PHE A 46 5.44 10.38 -11.53
C PHE A 46 6.18 10.78 -10.25
N PHE A 47 5.67 10.42 -9.07
CA PHE A 47 6.36 10.65 -7.81
C PHE A 47 7.75 10.01 -7.83
N ARG A 48 7.83 8.72 -8.16
CA ARG A 48 9.08 7.95 -8.15
C ARG A 48 10.10 8.50 -9.15
N ALA A 49 9.63 8.97 -10.31
CA ALA A 49 10.48 9.49 -11.37
C ALA A 49 10.98 10.92 -11.10
N GLU A 50 10.09 11.81 -10.65
CA GLU A 50 10.33 13.26 -10.67
C GLU A 50 10.34 13.90 -9.27
N VAL A 51 9.51 13.43 -8.33
CA VAL A 51 9.37 14.07 -7.00
C VAL A 51 10.33 13.47 -5.98
N GLU A 52 10.44 12.14 -5.93
CA GLU A 52 11.30 11.43 -4.99
C GLU A 52 12.75 11.92 -5.05
N PRO A 53 13.39 12.08 -6.22
CA PRO A 53 14.76 12.60 -6.29
C PRO A 53 14.92 14.01 -5.69
N ILE A 54 13.91 14.87 -5.86
CA ILE A 54 13.89 16.23 -5.28
C ILE A 54 13.83 16.12 -3.76
N LEU A 55 12.91 15.32 -3.21
CA LEU A 55 12.76 15.15 -1.76
C LEU A 55 14.00 14.49 -1.14
N MET A 56 14.59 13.51 -1.82
CA MET A 56 15.81 12.86 -1.34
C MET A 56 17.01 13.81 -1.33
N THR A 57 17.07 14.76 -2.26
CA THR A 57 18.14 15.77 -2.30
C THR A 57 17.92 16.88 -1.27
N ALA A 58 16.71 17.41 -1.18
CA ALA A 58 16.41 18.61 -0.40
C ALA A 58 16.01 18.33 1.06
N CYS A 59 15.42 17.16 1.35
CA CYS A 59 14.70 16.90 2.60
C CYS A 59 15.27 15.72 3.40
N ALA A 60 15.82 14.69 2.75
CA ALA A 60 16.23 13.45 3.42
C ALA A 60 17.31 13.64 4.49
N GLY A 61 18.14 14.68 4.39
CA GLY A 61 19.16 14.98 5.39
C GLY A 61 18.62 15.23 6.80
N CYS A 62 17.34 15.60 6.92
CA CYS A 62 16.65 15.75 8.21
C CYS A 62 15.48 14.77 8.36
N HIS A 63 14.69 14.55 7.30
CA HIS A 63 13.39 13.88 7.38
C HIS A 63 13.43 12.35 7.27
N THR A 64 14.62 11.75 7.35
CA THR A 64 14.83 10.30 7.52
C THR A 64 15.11 9.91 8.97
N ASP A 65 15.46 10.88 9.83
CA ASP A 65 15.87 10.66 11.21
C ASP A 65 15.00 11.48 12.18
N PRO A 66 14.44 10.86 13.24
CA PRO A 66 13.53 11.55 14.16
C PRO A 66 14.22 12.63 15.01
N VAL A 67 15.53 12.54 15.24
CA VAL A 67 16.28 13.54 16.02
C VAL A 67 16.55 14.77 15.15
N ALA A 68 17.01 14.58 13.92
CA ALA A 68 17.29 15.66 12.98
C ALA A 68 16.02 16.41 12.54
N SER A 69 14.91 15.69 12.34
CA SER A 69 13.61 16.26 11.96
C SER A 69 12.77 16.77 13.12
N GLN A 70 13.22 16.63 14.38
CA GLN A 70 12.41 16.90 15.57
C GLN A 70 11.06 16.15 15.56
N GLY A 71 11.09 14.90 15.10
CA GLY A 71 9.94 14.00 15.03
C GLY A 71 9.17 14.03 13.70
N ALA A 72 9.54 14.88 12.75
CA ALA A 72 8.91 14.93 11.42
C ALA A 72 9.53 13.95 10.41
N VAL A 73 9.36 12.65 10.64
CA VAL A 73 9.89 11.60 9.75
C VAL A 73 8.87 11.24 8.68
N PHE A 74 9.02 11.78 7.47
CA PHE A 74 8.13 11.53 6.33
C PHE A 74 8.85 10.95 5.10
N LEU A 75 10.16 10.66 5.18
CA LEU A 75 10.93 9.98 4.14
C LEU A 75 11.45 8.64 4.66
N SER A 76 10.54 7.68 4.82
CA SER A 76 10.89 6.34 5.27
C SER A 76 11.37 5.50 4.08
N SER A 77 12.50 4.82 4.24
CA SER A 77 13.05 3.95 3.19
C SER A 77 12.25 2.66 2.97
N ALA A 78 11.27 2.36 3.82
CA ALA A 78 10.36 1.24 3.63
C ALA A 78 9.43 1.47 2.43
N ASP A 79 8.92 2.71 2.29
CA ASP A 79 8.10 3.17 1.17
C ASP A 79 8.03 4.70 1.19
N TYR A 80 8.82 5.36 0.34
CA TYR A 80 8.87 6.83 0.28
C TYR A 80 7.56 7.45 -0.17
N TYR A 81 6.85 6.78 -1.08
CA TYR A 81 5.58 7.30 -1.59
C TYR A 81 4.54 7.30 -0.47
N ALA A 82 4.31 6.13 0.14
CA ALA A 82 3.37 6.00 1.25
C ALA A 82 3.78 6.85 2.47
N SER A 83 5.08 7.04 2.72
CA SER A 83 5.53 7.87 3.85
C SER A 83 5.29 9.35 3.64
N VAL A 84 5.26 9.84 2.39
CA VAL A 84 4.94 11.25 2.09
C VAL A 84 3.43 11.46 2.04
N THR A 85 2.70 10.58 1.34
CA THR A 85 1.24 10.74 1.13
C THR A 85 0.42 10.53 2.40
N ASN A 86 0.86 9.65 3.30
CA ASN A 86 0.15 9.36 4.55
C ASN A 86 0.66 10.16 5.76
N TYR A 87 1.70 10.98 5.61
CA TYR A 87 2.22 11.72 6.75
C TYR A 87 1.26 12.81 7.21
N VAL A 88 0.95 12.77 8.51
CA VAL A 88 0.17 13.80 9.19
C VAL A 88 1.01 14.36 10.35
N SER A 89 1.32 15.65 10.27
CA SER A 89 1.91 16.38 11.39
C SER A 89 0.87 16.50 12.51
N PRO A 90 1.22 16.15 13.77
CA PRO A 90 0.32 16.31 14.90
C PRO A 90 -0.16 17.76 15.12
N THR A 91 0.57 18.75 14.61
CA THR A 91 0.30 20.19 14.85
C THR A 91 -0.06 20.96 13.59
N ALA A 92 0.33 20.48 12.41
CA ALA A 92 0.15 21.19 11.14
C ALA A 92 -0.79 20.47 10.16
N GLY A 93 -1.27 19.27 10.50
CA GLY A 93 -2.12 18.47 9.63
C GLY A 93 -1.33 17.73 8.54
N PRO A 94 -1.97 17.32 7.45
CA PRO A 94 -1.36 16.47 6.44
C PRO A 94 -0.21 17.18 5.71
N LEU A 95 0.83 16.42 5.32
CA LEU A 95 1.95 16.95 4.55
C LEU A 95 1.51 17.42 3.16
N ILE A 96 0.62 16.66 2.54
CA ILE A 96 0.00 16.97 1.27
C ILE A 96 -1.52 16.93 1.42
N THR A 97 -2.20 17.81 0.70
CA THR A 97 -3.64 17.73 0.50
C THR A 97 -3.84 17.40 -0.98
N PRO A 98 -4.26 16.18 -1.34
CA PRO A 98 -4.47 15.79 -2.74
C PRO A 98 -5.37 16.79 -3.48
N GLY A 99 -4.94 17.23 -4.67
CA GLY A 99 -5.67 18.24 -5.47
C GLY A 99 -5.40 19.69 -5.04
N GLU A 100 -4.63 19.91 -3.97
CA GLU A 100 -4.35 21.23 -3.40
C GLU A 100 -2.83 21.47 -3.26
N GLY A 101 -2.09 21.27 -4.34
CA GLY A 101 -0.63 21.36 -4.36
C GLY A 101 -0.10 22.71 -3.90
N ALA A 102 -0.73 23.81 -4.31
CA ALA A 102 -0.27 25.16 -3.99
C ALA A 102 -0.32 25.51 -2.48
N VAL A 103 -1.21 24.88 -1.72
CA VAL A 103 -1.42 25.17 -0.28
C VAL A 103 -0.93 24.05 0.63
N SER A 104 -0.55 22.90 0.06
CA SER A 104 -0.01 21.77 0.80
C SER A 104 1.22 22.13 1.63
N LEU A 105 1.34 21.52 2.82
CA LEU A 105 2.42 21.80 3.77
C LEU A 105 3.80 21.49 3.18
N LEU A 106 3.91 20.46 2.33
CA LEU A 106 5.15 20.10 1.64
C LEU A 106 5.73 21.26 0.83
N VAL A 107 4.86 22.06 0.21
CA VAL A 107 5.21 23.18 -0.65
C VAL A 107 5.37 24.46 0.16
N THR A 108 4.43 24.74 1.06
CA THR A 108 4.43 25.98 1.85
C THR A 108 5.47 25.96 2.96
N LYS A 109 5.83 24.77 3.46
CA LYS A 109 6.79 24.45 4.53
C LYS A 109 6.55 25.11 5.90
N GLY A 110 5.79 26.21 5.96
CA GLY A 110 5.68 27.06 7.14
C GLY A 110 7.03 27.63 7.58
N MET A 111 7.23 27.80 8.89
CA MET A 111 8.54 28.15 9.44
C MET A 111 9.46 26.92 9.43
N HIS A 112 10.31 26.82 8.40
CA HIS A 112 11.17 25.66 8.19
C HIS A 112 12.66 26.03 8.15
N ARG A 113 13.51 25.14 8.68
CA ARG A 113 14.96 25.23 8.55
C ARG A 113 15.44 24.22 7.51
N GLY A 114 15.90 24.71 6.36
CA GLY A 114 16.42 23.89 5.27
C GLY A 114 16.45 24.69 3.98
N PRO A 115 16.92 24.10 2.88
CA PRO A 115 16.91 24.77 1.59
C PRO A 115 15.47 25.07 1.16
N GLU A 116 15.30 26.23 0.51
CA GLU A 116 14.11 26.51 -0.27
C GLU A 116 14.09 25.60 -1.50
N LEU A 117 12.91 25.14 -1.91
CA LEU A 117 12.78 24.42 -3.19
C LEU A 117 13.08 25.39 -4.32
N ALA A 118 13.79 24.95 -5.35
CA ALA A 118 13.88 25.73 -6.57
C ALA A 118 12.47 25.93 -7.17
N PRO A 119 12.21 27.04 -7.90
CA PRO A 119 10.91 27.29 -8.50
C PRO A 119 10.39 26.13 -9.37
N GLU A 120 11.30 25.48 -10.11
CA GLU A 120 11.01 24.33 -10.95
C GLU A 120 10.64 23.10 -10.10
N GLU A 121 11.40 22.82 -9.04
CA GLU A 121 11.12 21.72 -8.10
C GLU A 121 9.76 21.88 -7.41
N SER A 122 9.46 23.10 -6.96
CA SER A 122 8.16 23.45 -6.37
C SER A 122 7.03 23.30 -7.39
N THR A 123 7.28 23.56 -8.66
CA THR A 123 6.30 23.35 -9.74
C THR A 123 6.04 21.87 -9.98
N THR A 124 7.11 21.06 -10.05
CA THR A 124 7.00 19.59 -10.17
C THR A 124 6.23 18.97 -9.01
N ILE A 125 6.54 19.37 -7.77
CA ILE A 125 5.86 18.85 -6.57
C ILE A 125 4.38 19.25 -6.55
N ARG A 126 4.05 20.50 -6.88
CA ARG A 126 2.65 20.94 -6.93
C ARG A 126 1.84 20.16 -7.96
N ARG A 127 2.38 19.98 -9.17
CA ARG A 127 1.72 19.25 -10.25
C ARG A 127 1.46 17.79 -9.85
N TRP A 128 2.40 17.16 -9.16
CA TRP A 128 2.20 15.82 -8.58
C TRP A 128 1.05 15.81 -7.56
N ILE A 129 1.05 16.72 -6.58
CA ILE A 129 0.00 16.77 -5.55
C ILE A 129 -1.37 17.06 -6.17
N ASP A 130 -1.45 17.91 -7.19
CA ASP A 130 -2.69 18.18 -7.89
C ASP A 130 -3.21 16.90 -8.58
N ALA A 131 -2.31 16.13 -9.22
CA ALA A 131 -2.64 14.85 -9.84
C ALA A 131 -3.09 13.78 -8.83
N GLU A 132 -2.59 13.78 -7.59
CA GLU A 132 -3.09 12.90 -6.51
C GLU A 132 -4.58 13.12 -6.22
N GLY A 133 -5.09 14.35 -6.41
CA GLY A 133 -6.51 14.67 -6.19
C GLY A 133 -7.40 14.31 -7.39
N GLU A 134 -6.83 14.19 -8.58
CA GLU A 134 -7.51 13.79 -9.81
C GLU A 134 -7.45 12.28 -10.06
N ALA A 135 -6.52 11.60 -9.39
CA ALA A 135 -6.38 10.16 -9.46
C ALA A 135 -7.65 9.47 -8.96
N PRO A 136 -8.13 8.42 -9.66
CA PRO A 136 -9.05 7.49 -9.02
C PRO A 136 -8.38 6.97 -7.73
N PRO A 137 -9.15 6.76 -6.64
CA PRO A 137 -8.56 6.28 -5.39
C PRO A 137 -7.69 5.07 -5.68
N PRO A 138 -6.50 4.96 -5.07
CA PRO A 138 -5.62 3.84 -5.32
C PRO A 138 -6.41 2.55 -5.16
N PRO A 139 -6.20 1.53 -6.01
CA PRO A 139 -6.78 0.23 -5.75
C PRO A 139 -6.42 -0.11 -4.31
N PRO A 140 -7.40 -0.55 -3.49
CA PRO A 140 -7.16 -0.79 -2.07
C PRO A 140 -5.88 -1.63 -1.95
N PRO A 141 -4.93 -1.24 -1.07
CA PRO A 141 -3.69 -1.99 -0.93
C PRO A 141 -4.06 -3.47 -0.77
N PRO A 142 -3.31 -4.41 -1.40
CA PRO A 142 -3.53 -5.81 -1.10
C PRO A 142 -3.50 -5.91 0.42
N PRO A 143 -4.58 -6.41 1.06
CA PRO A 143 -4.72 -6.27 2.50
C PRO A 143 -3.46 -6.87 3.11
N MET A 144 -2.75 -6.07 3.94
CA MET A 144 -1.63 -6.56 4.73
C MET A 144 -2.23 -7.52 5.75
N THR A 145 -2.50 -8.73 5.28
CA THR A 145 -3.18 -9.74 6.04
C THR A 145 -2.11 -10.42 6.84
N LEU A 146 -2.06 -10.06 8.12
CA LEU A 146 -1.43 -10.93 9.09
C LEU A 146 -2.17 -12.26 9.01
N ARG A 147 -1.43 -13.29 8.61
CA ARG A 147 -2.00 -14.53 8.10
C ARG A 147 -1.39 -15.71 8.82
N THR A 148 -2.24 -16.60 9.30
CA THR A 148 -1.78 -17.86 9.87
C THR A 148 -1.40 -18.86 8.78
N SER A 149 -0.50 -19.79 9.08
CA SER A 149 -0.25 -20.94 8.23
C SER A 149 -1.53 -21.77 8.04
N PRO A 150 -1.81 -22.31 6.84
CA PRO A 150 -2.97 -23.16 6.60
C PRO A 150 -3.06 -24.35 7.57
N ARG A 151 -4.26 -24.60 8.11
CA ARG A 151 -4.54 -25.73 9.01
C ARG A 151 -5.69 -26.56 8.47
N VAL A 152 -5.54 -27.89 8.47
CA VAL A 152 -6.61 -28.81 8.06
C VAL A 152 -7.73 -28.78 9.10
N VAL A 153 -8.99 -28.69 8.63
CA VAL A 153 -10.16 -28.76 9.51
C VAL A 153 -10.53 -30.21 9.78
N MET A 154 -10.60 -30.57 11.05
CA MET A 154 -11.06 -31.86 11.54
C MET A 154 -12.57 -31.80 11.81
N ILE A 155 -13.33 -32.31 10.83
CA ILE A 155 -14.80 -32.38 10.89
C ILE A 155 -15.25 -33.48 11.87
N GLY A 156 -16.22 -33.16 12.73
CA GLY A 156 -16.78 -34.07 13.75
C GLY A 156 -15.89 -34.24 14.98
N ALA A 157 -14.77 -33.52 15.06
CA ALA A 157 -13.92 -33.47 16.22
C ALA A 157 -14.43 -32.44 17.24
N THR A 158 -13.94 -32.51 18.48
CA THR A 158 -14.23 -31.46 19.48
C THR A 158 -13.56 -30.14 19.07
N PRO A 159 -14.08 -28.98 19.50
CA PRO A 159 -13.54 -27.68 19.11
C PRO A 159 -12.03 -27.52 19.36
N GLU A 160 -11.53 -28.11 20.45
CA GLU A 160 -10.13 -28.01 20.87
C GLU A 160 -9.16 -28.65 19.85
N VAL A 161 -9.67 -29.54 18.99
CA VAL A 161 -8.87 -30.15 17.91
C VAL A 161 -8.63 -29.17 16.77
N ASN A 162 -9.56 -28.25 16.49
CA ASN A 162 -9.33 -27.19 15.51
C ASN A 162 -8.89 -25.90 16.22
N THR A 163 -7.65 -25.92 16.67
CA THR A 163 -7.00 -24.76 17.30
C THR A 163 -5.96 -24.19 16.33
N ILE A 164 -6.09 -22.89 16.03
CA ILE A 164 -5.15 -22.13 15.21
C ILE A 164 -4.36 -21.20 16.13
N PRO A 165 -3.06 -21.45 16.37
CA PRO A 165 -2.22 -20.54 17.14
C PRO A 165 -2.02 -19.22 16.40
N LEU A 166 -2.00 -18.12 17.14
CA LEU A 166 -1.86 -16.75 16.61
C LEU A 166 -0.46 -16.14 16.86
N ASP A 167 0.52 -16.96 17.25
CA ASP A 167 1.91 -16.52 17.43
C ASP A 167 2.50 -15.94 16.14
N GLU A 168 2.17 -16.54 15.00
CA GLU A 168 2.63 -16.12 13.66
C GLU A 168 2.13 -14.73 13.25
N VAL A 169 1.06 -14.26 13.88
CA VAL A 169 0.49 -12.92 13.66
C VAL A 169 0.84 -11.95 14.79
N GLY A 170 1.76 -12.30 15.68
CA GLY A 170 2.23 -11.42 16.75
C GLY A 170 1.36 -11.42 18.02
N LEU A 171 0.50 -12.43 18.19
CA LEU A 171 -0.30 -12.65 19.39
C LEU A 171 0.16 -13.91 20.15
N PRO A 172 1.35 -13.87 20.80
CA PRO A 172 1.93 -15.03 21.45
C PRO A 172 1.00 -15.66 22.48
N GLY A 173 0.86 -16.98 22.43
CA GLY A 173 -0.01 -17.75 23.34
C GLY A 173 -1.51 -17.55 23.15
N SER A 174 -1.93 -16.81 22.12
CA SER A 174 -3.35 -16.66 21.76
C SER A 174 -3.76 -17.64 20.66
N SER A 175 -5.05 -17.99 20.58
CA SER A 175 -5.55 -18.95 19.59
C SER A 175 -6.99 -18.70 19.14
N LEU A 176 -7.30 -19.06 17.89
CA LEU A 176 -8.67 -19.25 17.41
C LEU A 176 -9.05 -20.74 17.56
N ILE A 177 -10.19 -21.02 18.18
CA ILE A 177 -10.69 -22.37 18.46
C ILE A 177 -12.09 -22.50 17.84
N PHE A 178 -12.41 -23.62 17.21
CA PHE A 178 -13.76 -23.85 16.67
C PHE A 178 -14.10 -25.33 16.50
N GLY A 179 -15.36 -25.67 16.70
CA GLY A 179 -15.92 -26.94 16.23
C GLY A 179 -16.21 -26.90 14.73
N ALA A 180 -16.21 -28.06 14.07
CA ALA A 180 -16.61 -28.18 12.67
C ALA A 180 -17.48 -29.42 12.49
N ASN A 181 -18.69 -29.27 11.95
CA ASN A 181 -19.66 -30.36 11.79
C ASN A 181 -20.29 -30.33 10.41
N THR A 182 -20.42 -31.46 9.71
CA THR A 182 -21.14 -31.49 8.43
C THR A 182 -22.65 -31.42 8.66
N GLY A 183 -23.29 -30.41 8.08
CA GLY A 183 -24.74 -30.25 8.04
C GLY A 183 -25.41 -31.15 6.99
N ALA A 184 -26.74 -31.21 7.02
CA ALA A 184 -27.54 -32.10 6.16
C ALA A 184 -27.38 -31.85 4.65
N SER A 185 -26.90 -30.67 4.24
CA SER A 185 -26.62 -30.29 2.85
C SER A 185 -25.20 -30.65 2.38
N GLY A 186 -24.38 -31.30 3.24
CA GLY A 186 -22.97 -31.52 2.97
C GLY A 186 -22.08 -30.29 3.20
N ILE A 187 -22.66 -29.17 3.66
CA ILE A 187 -21.94 -27.96 4.04
C ILE A 187 -21.38 -28.14 5.46
N THR A 188 -20.12 -27.78 5.66
CA THR A 188 -19.51 -27.79 7.00
C THR A 188 -19.98 -26.56 7.78
N LEU A 189 -20.37 -26.75 9.02
CA LEU A 189 -20.78 -25.70 9.93
C LEU A 189 -19.68 -25.54 10.96
N LEU A 190 -19.08 -24.35 11.02
CA LEU A 190 -18.20 -24.01 12.14
C LEU A 190 -19.09 -23.64 13.33
N THR A 191 -18.78 -24.18 14.48
CA THR A 191 -19.59 -24.00 15.71
C THR A 191 -18.66 -23.60 16.83
N ASP A 192 -19.15 -22.83 17.80
CA ASP A 192 -18.35 -22.47 18.99
C ASP A 192 -17.01 -21.81 18.61
N VAL A 193 -17.07 -20.81 17.72
CA VAL A 193 -15.88 -20.08 17.27
C VAL A 193 -15.45 -19.12 18.39
N ARG A 194 -14.27 -19.36 18.96
CA ARG A 194 -13.73 -18.67 20.13
C ARG A 194 -12.33 -18.14 19.88
N LEU A 195 -12.04 -16.97 20.41
CA LEU A 195 -10.67 -16.48 20.59
C LEU A 195 -10.26 -16.68 22.04
N SER A 196 -9.07 -17.22 22.25
CA SER A 196 -8.44 -17.38 23.55
C SER A 196 -7.20 -16.49 23.62
N ALA A 197 -7.13 -15.60 24.61
CA ALA A 197 -6.05 -14.64 24.76
C ALA A 197 -4.91 -15.19 25.61
N GLY A 198 -3.67 -15.02 25.15
CA GLY A 198 -2.47 -15.35 25.91
C GLY A 198 -2.24 -14.42 27.10
N GLU A 199 -1.08 -14.55 27.76
CA GLU A 199 -0.73 -13.75 28.96
C GLU A 199 -0.66 -12.23 28.72
N GLY A 200 -0.49 -11.80 27.46
CA GLY A 200 -0.49 -10.38 27.07
C GLY A 200 -1.88 -9.81 26.76
N GLY A 201 -2.94 -10.63 26.83
CA GLY A 201 -4.23 -10.27 26.25
C GLY A 201 -4.14 -10.15 24.73
N MET A 202 -5.24 -9.75 24.09
CA MET A 202 -5.25 -9.48 22.66
C MET A 202 -6.27 -8.41 22.30
N MET A 203 -5.96 -7.63 21.27
CA MET A 203 -6.89 -6.76 20.56
C MET A 203 -6.94 -7.23 19.12
N VAL A 204 -8.12 -7.54 18.62
CA VAL A 204 -8.33 -7.96 17.24
C VAL A 204 -9.44 -7.14 16.63
N THR A 205 -9.22 -6.64 15.42
CA THR A 205 -10.26 -6.00 14.62
C THR A 205 -10.45 -6.79 13.33
N GLN A 206 -11.69 -7.14 13.02
CA GLN A 206 -12.07 -7.73 11.73
C GLN A 206 -11.26 -9.00 11.35
N PRO A 207 -11.32 -10.10 12.14
CA PRO A 207 -10.76 -11.37 11.69
C PRO A 207 -11.54 -11.82 10.45
N VAL A 208 -10.85 -12.34 9.45
CA VAL A 208 -11.42 -12.95 8.25
C VAL A 208 -10.99 -14.40 8.22
N LEU A 209 -11.95 -15.34 8.23
CA LEU A 209 -11.66 -16.74 8.00
C LEU A 209 -11.71 -17.04 6.49
N VAL A 210 -10.61 -17.51 5.95
CA VAL A 210 -10.48 -17.92 4.55
C VAL A 210 -10.34 -19.43 4.47
N VAL A 211 -11.16 -20.06 3.63
CA VAL A 211 -11.18 -21.52 3.47
C VAL A 211 -10.59 -21.90 2.14
N TYR A 212 -9.69 -22.87 2.17
CA TYR A 212 -8.96 -23.40 1.04
C TYR A 212 -9.42 -24.82 0.71
N GLY A 213 -9.60 -25.07 -0.59
CA GLY A 213 -9.78 -26.41 -1.13
C GLY A 213 -8.49 -27.23 -1.07
N THR A 214 -8.60 -28.51 -1.41
CA THR A 214 -7.44 -29.42 -1.47
C THR A 214 -6.47 -29.10 -2.62
N ASP A 215 -6.88 -28.23 -3.54
CA ASP A 215 -6.09 -27.64 -4.63
C ASP A 215 -5.38 -26.34 -4.23
N ASN A 216 -5.46 -25.97 -2.94
CA ASN A 216 -4.88 -24.75 -2.39
C ASN A 216 -5.44 -23.47 -3.03
N GLN A 217 -6.64 -23.54 -3.62
CA GLN A 217 -7.41 -22.39 -4.06
C GLN A 217 -8.45 -22.01 -2.99
N PRO A 218 -8.76 -20.72 -2.78
CA PRO A 218 -9.83 -20.33 -1.89
C PRO A 218 -11.17 -20.87 -2.42
N VAL A 219 -11.87 -21.69 -1.63
CA VAL A 219 -13.24 -22.17 -1.97
C VAL A 219 -14.30 -21.10 -1.75
N SER A 220 -13.94 -20.02 -1.07
CA SER A 220 -14.67 -18.76 -1.02
C SER A 220 -13.66 -17.62 -0.81
N GLU A 221 -13.75 -16.53 -1.57
CA GLU A 221 -12.84 -15.37 -1.43
C GLU A 221 -12.96 -14.71 -0.05
N ARG A 222 -14.14 -14.80 0.58
CA ARG A 222 -14.40 -14.43 1.97
C ARG A 222 -15.55 -15.28 2.49
N ALA A 223 -15.29 -16.31 3.32
CA ALA A 223 -16.38 -17.03 3.98
C ALA A 223 -17.13 -16.15 4.98
N MET A 224 -16.57 -14.98 5.29
CA MET A 224 -17.18 -13.92 6.07
C MET A 224 -17.74 -12.87 5.11
N CYS A 225 -18.97 -13.12 4.64
CA CYS A 225 -19.97 -12.18 4.13
C CYS A 225 -20.82 -12.89 3.06
N VAL A 226 -21.81 -13.67 3.50
CA VAL A 226 -22.95 -13.95 2.63
C VAL A 226 -23.97 -12.87 2.96
N ASP A 227 -23.87 -11.78 2.21
CA ASP A 227 -24.85 -10.68 2.10
C ASP A 227 -24.88 -9.66 3.25
N ASP A 228 -24.26 -8.50 2.96
CA ASP A 228 -24.61 -7.13 3.37
C ASP A 228 -25.17 -6.89 4.80
N LEU A 229 -24.45 -6.01 5.52
CA LEU A 229 -24.63 -5.50 6.90
C LEU A 229 -23.75 -6.16 7.97
N SER A 230 -22.79 -5.36 8.46
CA SER A 230 -21.99 -5.53 9.69
C SER A 230 -21.17 -6.83 9.78
N CYS A 231 -19.84 -6.64 9.73
CA CYS A 231 -18.85 -7.58 10.24
C CYS A 231 -19.28 -8.10 11.62
N ILE A 232 -18.68 -9.19 12.10
CA ILE A 232 -18.65 -9.42 13.55
C ILE A 232 -17.94 -8.21 14.15
N GLU A 233 -18.73 -7.20 14.53
CA GLU A 233 -18.27 -6.13 15.37
C GLU A 233 -17.98 -6.84 16.69
N PHE A 234 -16.71 -6.88 17.07
CA PHE A 234 -16.40 -7.04 18.48
C PHE A 234 -17.17 -5.92 19.18
N GLY A 235 -18.33 -6.23 19.76
CA GLY A 235 -19.23 -5.18 20.22
C GLY A 235 -18.46 -4.26 21.15
N GLU A 236 -18.45 -2.96 20.86
CA GLU A 236 -17.76 -1.80 21.51
C GLU A 236 -16.29 -1.95 21.99
N ASP A 237 -15.86 -3.12 22.46
CA ASP A 237 -14.54 -3.41 23.00
C ASP A 237 -13.88 -4.60 22.24
N PRO A 238 -12.91 -4.32 21.34
CA PRO A 238 -12.16 -5.33 20.59
C PRO A 238 -11.09 -6.06 21.42
N THR A 239 -11.00 -5.78 22.73
CA THR A 239 -9.97 -6.36 23.60
C THR A 239 -10.45 -7.62 24.34
N ILE A 240 -9.53 -8.56 24.55
CA ILE A 240 -9.70 -9.73 25.39
C ILE A 240 -8.59 -9.68 26.43
N ALA A 241 -8.97 -9.70 27.71
CA ALA A 241 -8.04 -9.66 28.83
C ALA A 241 -7.16 -10.93 28.88
N PRO A 242 -5.96 -10.87 29.47
CA PRO A 242 -5.07 -12.01 29.61
C PRO A 242 -5.74 -13.26 30.20
N GLY A 243 -5.62 -14.40 29.51
CA GLY A 243 -6.16 -15.68 29.95
C GLY A 243 -7.68 -15.84 29.86
N PHE A 244 -8.38 -14.90 29.19
CA PHE A 244 -9.81 -14.98 28.93
C PHE A 244 -10.11 -15.46 27.51
N GLU A 245 -11.28 -16.07 27.35
CA GLU A 245 -11.84 -16.45 26.04
C GLU A 245 -13.03 -15.58 25.69
N ARG A 246 -13.24 -15.38 24.39
CA ARG A 246 -14.43 -14.72 23.84
C ARG A 246 -14.98 -15.52 22.67
N THR A 247 -16.27 -15.88 22.75
CA THR A 247 -17.00 -16.47 21.63
C THR A 247 -17.41 -15.37 20.63
N LEU A 248 -17.13 -15.58 19.35
CA LEU A 248 -17.36 -14.60 18.27
C LEU A 248 -18.78 -14.67 17.67
N GLY A 249 -19.65 -15.51 18.20
CA GLY A 249 -21.01 -15.74 17.71
C GLY A 249 -21.33 -17.23 17.54
N GLY A 250 -22.52 -17.53 17.01
CA GLY A 250 -23.10 -18.88 16.93
C GLY A 250 -22.50 -19.80 15.86
N THR A 251 -23.37 -20.56 15.16
CA THR A 251 -22.97 -21.50 14.10
C THR A 251 -22.80 -20.79 12.76
N TRP A 252 -21.66 -20.97 12.10
CA TRP A 252 -21.31 -20.32 10.84
C TRP A 252 -21.31 -21.33 9.69
N PRO A 253 -22.15 -21.15 8.65
CA PRO A 253 -22.13 -22.02 7.49
C PRO A 253 -20.92 -21.72 6.62
N VAL A 254 -20.02 -22.69 6.46
CA VAL A 254 -18.79 -22.54 5.66
C VAL A 254 -18.58 -23.76 4.77
N MET A 255 -18.35 -23.54 3.48
CA MET A 255 -18.03 -24.62 2.57
C MET A 255 -16.58 -25.06 2.76
N VAL A 256 -16.34 -26.00 3.70
CA VAL A 256 -15.04 -26.67 3.86
C VAL A 256 -15.12 -28.05 3.20
N PRO A 257 -14.42 -28.30 2.07
CA PRO A 257 -14.36 -29.63 1.48
C PRO A 257 -13.63 -30.61 2.42
N ALA A 258 -13.87 -31.90 2.25
CA ALA A 258 -13.15 -32.92 3.03
C ALA A 258 -11.63 -32.80 2.81
N GLY A 259 -10.86 -32.64 3.89
CA GLY A 259 -9.42 -32.37 3.83
C GLY A 259 -9.07 -30.92 3.48
N GLY A 260 -10.06 -30.02 3.41
CA GLY A 260 -9.87 -28.59 3.23
C GLY A 260 -9.12 -27.95 4.39
N GLN A 261 -8.52 -26.80 4.10
CA GLN A 261 -7.72 -26.03 5.04
C GLN A 261 -8.39 -24.71 5.35
N VAL A 262 -8.09 -24.15 6.51
CA VAL A 262 -8.47 -22.80 6.90
C VAL A 262 -7.24 -21.98 7.21
N VAL A 263 -7.36 -20.71 6.87
CA VAL A 263 -6.40 -19.65 7.19
C VAL A 263 -7.18 -18.53 7.85
N VAL A 264 -6.60 -17.92 8.88
CA VAL A 264 -7.14 -16.72 9.50
C VAL A 264 -6.31 -15.54 9.05
N GLU A 265 -7.01 -14.54 8.58
CA GLU A 265 -6.50 -13.28 8.09
C GLU A 265 -6.99 -12.16 9.01
N PHE A 266 -6.13 -11.19 9.31
CA PHE A 266 -6.49 -10.07 10.17
C PHE A 266 -6.15 -8.75 9.48
N ASP A 267 -7.03 -7.76 9.62
CA ASP A 267 -6.77 -6.38 9.19
C ASP A 267 -5.79 -5.69 10.15
N THR A 268 -6.00 -5.83 11.47
CA THR A 268 -5.02 -5.44 12.50
C THR A 268 -5.08 -6.36 13.71
N VAL A 269 -3.92 -6.59 14.35
CA VAL A 269 -3.82 -7.24 15.66
C VAL A 269 -2.81 -6.50 16.53
N ALA A 270 -3.08 -6.46 17.84
CA ALA A 270 -2.17 -5.93 18.83
C ALA A 270 -2.29 -6.71 20.15
N LEU A 271 -1.24 -6.70 20.97
CA LEU A 271 -1.39 -7.06 22.38
C LEU A 271 -2.29 -6.04 23.07
N ASN A 272 -3.02 -6.45 24.11
CA ASN A 272 -3.92 -5.55 24.81
C ASN A 272 -3.10 -4.41 25.46
N PRO A 273 -3.35 -3.13 25.10
CA PRO A 273 -2.71 -2.02 25.79
C PRO A 273 -3.33 -1.93 27.18
N SER A 274 -2.62 -2.48 28.17
CA SER A 274 -2.95 -2.42 29.60
C SER A 274 -3.37 -1.03 30.07
#